data_AF-R5DUI9-F1
#
_entry.id   AF-R5DUI9-F1
#
_cell.length_a   1.000
_cell.length_b   1.000
_cell.length_c   1.000
_cell.angle_alpha   90.00
_cell.angle_beta   90.00
_cell.angle_gamma   90.00
#
_symmetry.space_group_name_H-M   'P 1'
#
loop_
_entity.id
_entity.type
_entity.pdbx_description
1 polymer ?
#
loop_
_entity_poly.entity_id
_entity_poly.type
_entity_poly.pdbx_seq_one_letter_code
_entity_poly.pdbx_strand_id
1 'polypeptide(L)'
;MTKFKQQGFSNTFKNARKGMRLVIKSEVNIRVHFCIAMAVLALAFVLNFSAERMCILLLTIAFVIVSEMFNSAIEYSLDAVFHNRYSRLVGMAKDISAGAVMFASVVAIVVGVILFGSALLKLFVG
;
A
#
# COMPACT_ATOMS: atom_id res chain seq x y z
N MET A 1 29.73 10.61 13.55
CA MET A 1 28.68 9.64 13.97
C MET A 1 27.53 10.43 14.57
N THR A 2 26.50 10.70 13.77
CA THR A 2 25.42 11.63 14.15
C THR A 2 24.47 10.94 15.13
N LYS A 3 24.30 11.53 16.30
CA LYS A 3 23.44 11.07 17.40
C LYS A 3 22.06 10.63 16.91
N PHE A 4 21.71 9.36 17.11
CA PHE A 4 20.32 8.91 17.17
C PHE A 4 19.67 9.55 18.41
N LYS A 5 19.28 10.82 18.31
CA LYS A 5 18.51 11.51 19.35
C LYS A 5 17.17 10.77 19.44
N GLN A 6 16.93 10.04 20.53
CA GLN A 6 15.64 9.41 20.80
C GLN A 6 14.56 10.49 20.70
N GLN A 7 13.75 10.42 19.64
CA GLN A 7 12.62 11.31 19.46
C GLN A 7 11.48 10.79 20.33
N GLY A 8 10.88 11.67 21.13
CA GLY A 8 9.68 11.30 21.90
C GLY A 8 8.57 10.83 20.98
N PHE A 9 7.72 9.91 21.44
CA PHE A 9 6.65 9.27 20.64
C PHE A 9 5.84 10.27 19.78
N SER A 10 5.52 11.45 20.33
CA SER A 10 4.80 12.51 19.61
C SER A 10 5.53 12.99 18.34
N ASN A 11 6.87 13.10 18.37
CA ASN A 11 7.67 13.45 17.20
C ASN A 11 7.70 12.32 16.16
N THR A 12 7.72 11.06 16.60
CA THR A 12 7.65 9.89 15.71
C THR A 12 6.31 9.84 14.96
N PHE A 13 5.18 10.04 15.65
CA PHE A 13 3.86 10.14 15.02
C PHE A 13 3.74 11.33 14.07
N LYS A 14 4.29 12.49 14.45
CA LYS A 14 4.32 13.68 13.58
C LYS A 14 5.09 13.43 12.29
N ASN A 15 6.22 12.73 12.37
CA ASN A 15 7.03 12.34 11.23
C ASN A 15 6.32 11.29 10.35
N ALA A 16 5.71 10.26 10.95
CA ALA A 16 4.90 9.27 10.24
C ALA A 16 3.73 9.92 9.48
N ARG A 17 3.02 10.87 10.10
CA ARG A 17 1.94 11.64 9.47
C ARG A 17 2.43 12.57 8.36
N LYS A 18 3.67 13.05 8.45
CA LYS A 18 4.30 13.82 7.36
C LYS A 18 4.66 12.90 6.19
N GLY A 19 5.21 11.70 6.47
CA GLY A 19 5.48 10.66 5.48
C GLY A 19 4.21 10.25 4.73
N MET A 20 3.13 9.90 5.46
CA MET A 20 1.85 9.53 4.85
C MET A 20 1.29 10.63 3.92
N ARG A 21 1.34 11.90 4.36
CA ARG A 21 0.91 13.03 3.52
C ARG A 21 1.81 13.27 2.31
N LEU A 22 3.11 12.98 2.43
CA LEU A 22 4.05 13.11 1.34
C LEU A 22 3.67 12.13 0.23
N VAL A 23 3.56 10.83 0.57
CA VAL A 23 3.28 9.77 -0.41
C VAL A 23 1.91 9.99 -1.07
N ILE A 24 0.86 10.29 -0.30
CA ILE A 24 -0.50 10.56 -0.84
C ILE A 24 -0.53 11.72 -1.84
N LYS A 25 0.36 12.72 -1.68
CA LYS A 25 0.37 13.92 -2.53
C LYS A 25 1.30 13.81 -3.73
N SER A 26 2.31 12.94 -3.66
CA SER A 26 3.33 12.77 -4.70
C SER A 26 2.87 11.80 -5.77
N GLU A 27 2.31 10.66 -5.38
CA GLU A 27 2.01 9.58 -6.32
C GLU A 27 0.53 9.53 -6.75
N VAL A 28 0.29 9.40 -8.05
CA VAL A 28 -1.07 9.15 -8.59
C VAL A 28 -1.54 7.75 -8.20
N ASN A 29 -0.64 6.77 -8.27
CA ASN A 29 -0.93 5.37 -8.00
C ASN A 29 -1.46 5.15 -6.58
N ILE A 30 -0.82 5.77 -5.57
CA ILE A 30 -1.31 5.61 -4.19
C ILE A 30 -2.71 6.20 -3.97
N ARG A 31 -3.06 7.29 -4.67
CA ARG A 31 -4.42 7.86 -4.59
C ARG A 31 -5.45 6.90 -5.17
N VAL A 32 -5.13 6.26 -6.30
CA VAL A 32 -5.97 5.22 -6.90
C VAL A 32 -6.14 4.04 -5.95
N HIS A 33 -5.06 3.54 -5.35
CA HIS A 33 -5.13 2.46 -4.37
C HIS A 33 -5.98 2.82 -3.14
N PHE A 34 -5.87 4.04 -2.61
CA PHE A 34 -6.72 4.52 -1.51
C PHE A 34 -8.20 4.61 -1.91
N CYS A 35 -8.51 5.15 -3.09
CA CYS A 35 -9.89 5.22 -3.58
C CYS A 35 -10.51 3.83 -3.75
N ILE A 36 -9.76 2.89 -4.33
CA ILE A 36 -10.19 1.50 -4.49
C ILE A 36 -10.38 0.85 -3.11
N ALA A 37 -9.43 1.03 -2.19
CA ALA A 37 -9.53 0.49 -0.84
C ALA A 37 -10.81 0.96 -0.11
N MET A 38 -11.13 2.25 -0.19
CA MET A 38 -12.36 2.79 0.40
C MET A 38 -13.62 2.20 -0.24
N ALA A 39 -13.65 2.06 -1.57
CA ALA A 39 -14.78 1.47 -2.28
C ALA A 39 -14.98 -0.01 -1.89
N VAL A 40 -13.91 -0.79 -1.82
CA VAL A 40 -13.95 -2.21 -1.47
C VAL A 40 -14.35 -2.41 0.00
N LEU A 41 -13.89 -1.56 0.92
CA LEU A 41 -14.32 -1.60 2.32
C LEU A 41 -15.81 -1.25 2.48
N ALA A 42 -16.30 -0.25 1.75
CA ALA A 42 -17.73 0.08 1.74
C ALA A 42 -18.57 -1.10 1.23
N LEU A 43 -18.12 -1.76 0.16
CA LEU A 43 -18.80 -2.94 -0.38
C LEU A 43 -18.79 -4.11 0.62
N ALA A 44 -17.67 -4.36 1.31
CA ALA A 44 -17.58 -5.40 2.34
C ALA A 44 -18.53 -5.15 3.52
N PHE A 45 -18.69 -3.88 3.90
CA PHE A 45 -19.63 -3.48 4.94
C PHE A 45 -21.09 -3.72 4.52
N VAL A 46 -21.45 -3.35 3.28
CA VAL A 46 -22.80 -3.61 2.72
C VAL A 46 -23.10 -5.11 2.63
N LEU A 47 -22.10 -5.93 2.33
CA LEU A 47 -22.23 -7.40 2.26
C LEU A 47 -22.14 -8.09 3.63
N ASN A 48 -22.11 -7.35 4.74
CA ASN A 48 -22.04 -7.86 6.10
C ASN A 48 -20.92 -8.91 6.29
N PHE A 49 -19.70 -8.57 5.85
CA PHE A 49 -18.56 -9.45 6.02
C PHE A 49 -18.34 -9.81 7.50
N SER A 50 -18.05 -11.09 7.76
CA SER A 50 -17.63 -11.53 9.10
C SER A 50 -16.33 -10.85 9.52
N ALA A 51 -16.07 -10.80 10.83
CA ALA A 51 -14.85 -10.21 11.38
C ALA A 51 -13.57 -10.79 10.74
N GLU A 52 -13.53 -12.10 10.50
CA GLU A 52 -12.42 -12.78 9.85
C GLU A 52 -12.17 -12.27 8.42
N ARG A 53 -13.24 -12.15 7.62
CA ARG A 53 -13.15 -11.65 6.24
C ARG A 53 -12.73 -10.17 6.20
N MET A 54 -13.21 -9.38 7.14
CA MET A 54 -12.78 -7.99 7.31
C MET A 54 -11.30 -7.89 7.66
N CYS A 55 -10.79 -8.73 8.57
CA CYS A 55 -9.37 -8.78 8.90
C CYS A 55 -8.51 -9.12 7.68
N ILE A 56 -8.88 -10.15 6.91
CA ILE A 56 -8.16 -10.54 5.69
C ILE A 56 -8.18 -9.39 4.67
N LEU A 57 -9.33 -8.75 4.48
CA LEU A 57 -9.47 -7.63 3.55
C LEU A 57 -8.61 -6.43 3.97
N LEU A 58 -8.63 -6.06 5.25
CA LEU A 58 -7.80 -4.97 5.79
C LEU A 58 -6.30 -5.25 5.64
N LEU A 59 -5.86 -6.47 5.95
CA LEU A 59 -4.47 -6.87 5.78
C LEU A 59 -4.04 -6.84 4.31
N THR A 60 -4.93 -7.26 3.41
CA THR A 60 -4.68 -7.24 1.96
C THR A 60 -4.53 -5.82 1.43
N ILE A 61 -5.42 -4.91 1.84
CA ILE A 61 -5.35 -3.48 1.50
C ILE A 61 -4.07 -2.87 2.07
N ALA A 62 -3.77 -3.15 3.35
CA ALA A 62 -2.58 -2.64 4.01
C ALA A 62 -1.31 -3.10 3.31
N PHE A 63 -1.26 -4.35 2.85
CA PHE A 63 -0.12 -4.91 2.12
C PHE A 63 0.18 -4.11 0.84
N VAL A 64 -0.84 -3.85 0.01
CA VAL A 64 -0.68 -3.06 -1.22
C VAL A 64 -0.19 -1.64 -0.92
N ILE A 65 -0.78 -0.97 0.08
CA ILE A 65 -0.39 0.40 0.46
C ILE A 65 1.06 0.42 0.97
N VAL A 66 1.44 -0.55 1.80
CA VAL A 66 2.82 -0.65 2.32
C VAL A 66 3.81 -0.91 1.18
N SER A 67 3.49 -1.79 0.24
CA SER A 67 4.32 -2.02 -0.96
C SER A 67 4.52 -0.74 -1.77
N GLU A 68 3.47 0.04 -1.97
CA GLU A 68 3.53 1.33 -2.69
C GLU A 68 4.40 2.36 -1.94
N MET A 69 4.25 2.43 -0.61
CA MET A 69 5.08 3.29 0.23
C MET A 69 6.56 2.88 0.17
N PHE A 70 6.86 1.57 0.12
CA PHE A 70 8.23 1.10 -0.07
C PHE A 70 8.77 1.42 -1.46
N ASN A 71 7.97 1.30 -2.52
CA ASN A 71 8.37 1.72 -3.85
C ASN A 71 8.79 3.20 -3.86
N SER A 72 7.93 4.09 -3.34
CA SER A 72 8.23 5.52 -3.22
C SER A 72 9.48 5.79 -2.37
N ALA A 73 9.64 5.09 -1.24
CA ALA A 73 10.79 5.25 -0.36
C ALA A 73 12.11 4.83 -1.04
N ILE A 74 12.09 3.75 -1.81
CA ILE A 74 13.24 3.28 -2.59
C ILE A 74 13.58 4.29 -3.68
N GLU A 75 12.59 4.77 -4.45
CA GLU A 75 12.79 5.79 -5.48
C GLU A 75 13.44 7.05 -4.91
N TYR A 76 12.87 7.64 -3.85
CA TYR A 76 13.45 8.83 -3.20
C TYR A 76 14.84 8.58 -2.63
N SER A 77 15.11 7.40 -2.09
CA SER A 77 16.42 7.05 -1.53
C SER A 77 17.48 6.97 -2.63
N LEU A 78 17.16 6.34 -3.76
CA LEU A 78 18.05 6.23 -4.91
C LEU A 78 18.27 7.60 -5.56
N ASP A 79 17.21 8.40 -5.72
CA ASP A 79 17.31 9.74 -6.31
C ASP A 79 18.17 10.68 -5.46
N ALA A 80 18.08 10.56 -4.14
CA ALA A 80 18.93 11.30 -3.21
C ALA A 80 20.40 10.87 -3.28
N VAL A 81 20.70 9.57 -3.31
CA VAL A 81 22.08 9.04 -3.32
C VAL A 81 22.78 9.32 -4.65
N PHE A 82 22.07 9.18 -5.76
CA PHE A 82 22.65 9.31 -7.10
C PHE A 82 22.49 10.73 -7.68
N HIS A 83 21.90 11.67 -6.95
CA HIS A 83 21.62 13.04 -7.40
C HIS A 83 20.91 13.07 -8.77
N ASN A 84 19.86 12.26 -8.92
CA ASN A 84 19.14 12.05 -10.19
C ASN A 84 19.99 11.57 -11.38
N ARG A 85 21.21 11.04 -11.15
CA ARG A 85 21.99 10.41 -12.21
C ARG A 85 21.56 8.96 -12.41
N TYR A 86 21.18 8.64 -13.65
CA TYR A 86 20.75 7.30 -14.00
C TYR A 86 21.94 6.33 -14.06
N SER A 87 21.82 5.20 -13.36
CA SER A 87 22.73 4.06 -13.43
C SER A 87 21.91 2.81 -13.72
N ARG A 88 22.50 1.84 -14.44
CA ARG A 88 21.82 0.57 -14.76
C ARG A 88 21.29 -0.14 -13.50
N LEU A 89 22.05 -0.09 -12.40
CA LEU A 89 21.63 -0.69 -11.12
C LEU A 89 20.46 0.05 -10.46
N VAL A 90 20.41 1.38 -10.61
CA VAL A 90 19.29 2.20 -10.11
C VAL A 90 18.02 1.88 -10.87
N GLY A 91 18.11 1.75 -12.20
CA GLY A 91 17.01 1.28 -13.04
C GLY A 91 16.47 -0.07 -12.57
N MET A 92 17.35 -1.07 -12.45
CA MET A 92 16.96 -2.41 -11.97
C MET A 92 16.32 -2.37 -10.59
N ALA A 93 16.81 -1.55 -9.65
CA ALA A 93 16.23 -1.43 -8.32
C ALA A 93 14.82 -0.82 -8.34
N LYS A 94 14.61 0.23 -9.16
CA LYS A 94 13.29 0.85 -9.36
C LYS A 94 12.31 -0.11 -10.05
N ASP A 95 12.78 -0.86 -11.05
CA ASP A 95 11.96 -1.85 -11.75
C ASP A 95 11.50 -2.97 -10.82
N ILE A 96 12.40 -3.46 -9.95
CA ILE A 96 12.08 -4.49 -8.94
C ILE A 96 11.09 -3.95 -7.91
N SER A 97 11.24 -2.72 -7.42
CA SER A 97 10.32 -2.15 -6.45
C SER A 97 8.92 -1.93 -7.05
N ALA A 98 8.83 -1.47 -8.30
CA ALA A 98 7.58 -1.36 -9.03
C ALA A 98 6.94 -2.75 -9.28
N GLY A 99 7.76 -3.76 -9.62
CA GLY A 99 7.31 -5.14 -9.77
C GLY A 99 6.71 -5.72 -8.48
N ALA A 100 7.25 -5.35 -7.30
CA ALA A 100 6.70 -5.77 -6.01
C ALA A 100 5.30 -5.19 -5.75
N VAL A 101 5.05 -3.93 -6.12
CA VAL A 101 3.72 -3.31 -6.05
C VAL A 101 2.75 -4.03 -6.97
N MET A 102 3.16 -4.31 -8.21
CA MET A 102 2.33 -5.02 -9.19
C MET A 102 1.93 -6.40 -8.65
N PHE A 103 2.90 -7.16 -8.12
CA PHE A 103 2.64 -8.46 -7.52
C PHE A 103 1.65 -8.37 -6.35
N ALA A 104 1.86 -7.41 -5.42
CA ALA A 104 0.95 -7.18 -4.31
C ALA A 104 -0.47 -6.85 -4.78
N SER A 105 -0.60 -6.05 -5.83
CA SER A 105 -1.89 -5.68 -6.43
C SER A 105 -2.61 -6.88 -7.04
N VAL A 106 -1.89 -7.77 -7.74
CA VAL A 106 -2.46 -9.00 -8.32
C VAL A 106 -2.95 -9.93 -7.20
N VAL A 107 -2.15 -10.15 -6.16
CA VAL A 107 -2.56 -10.95 -5.00
C VAL A 107 -3.80 -10.35 -4.35
N ALA A 108 -3.87 -9.02 -4.19
CA ALA A 108 -5.01 -8.34 -3.62
C ALA A 108 -6.30 -8.53 -4.45
N ILE A 109 -6.20 -8.52 -5.78
CA ILE A 109 -7.32 -8.82 -6.68
C ILE A 109 -7.79 -10.26 -6.46
N VAL A 110 -6.89 -11.24 -6.42
CA VAL A 110 -7.24 -12.65 -6.21
C VAL A 110 -7.94 -12.86 -4.86
N VAL A 111 -7.40 -12.28 -3.78
CA VAL A 111 -8.02 -12.34 -2.45
C VAL A 111 -9.40 -11.66 -2.47
N GLY A 112 -9.52 -10.50 -3.11
CA GLY A 112 -10.80 -9.82 -3.31
C GLY A 112 -11.83 -10.73 -4.00
N VAL A 113 -11.47 -11.35 -5.12
CA VAL A 113 -12.36 -12.27 -5.84
C VAL A 113 -12.82 -13.43 -4.94
N ILE A 114 -11.93 -14.00 -4.12
CA ILE A 114 -12.30 -15.09 -3.19
C ILE A 114 -13.27 -14.62 -2.10
N LEU A 115 -12.99 -13.48 -1.48
CA LEU A 115 -13.81 -12.92 -0.40
C LEU A 115 -15.20 -12.49 -0.89
N PHE A 116 -15.24 -11.73 -1.98
CA PHE A 116 -16.48 -11.18 -2.55
C PHE A 116 -17.26 -12.22 -3.36
N GLY A 117 -16.59 -13.09 -4.12
CA GLY A 117 -17.24 -14.14 -4.89
C GLY A 117 -18.03 -15.11 -4.01
N SER A 118 -17.46 -15.51 -2.86
CA SER A 118 -18.17 -16.37 -1.90
C SER A 118 -19.34 -15.66 -1.20
N ALA A 119 -19.30 -14.33 -1.06
CA ALA A 119 -20.40 -13.56 -0.50
C ALA A 119 -21.54 -13.36 -1.54
N LEU A 120 -21.19 -13.05 -2.79
CA LEU A 120 -22.14 -12.88 -3.88
C LEU A 120 -22.86 -14.19 -4.23
N LEU A 121 -22.17 -15.33 -4.27
CA LEU A 121 -22.80 -16.63 -4.50
C LEU A 121 -23.85 -16.97 -3.44
N LYS A 122 -23.62 -16.62 -2.17
CA LYS A 122 -24.62 -16.80 -1.11
C LYS A 122 -25.86 -15.92 -1.28
N LEU A 123 -25.71 -14.75 -1.92
CA LEU A 123 -26.83 -13.84 -2.19
C LEU A 123 -27.70 -14.32 -3.37
N PHE A 124 -27.13 -15.07 -4.33
CA PHE A 124 -27.85 -15.58 -5.50
C PHE A 124 -28.42 -17.00 -5.31
N VAL A 125 -27.85 -17.78 -4.39
CA VAL A 125 -28.26 -19.18 -4.14
C VAL A 125 -29.14 -19.32 -2.88
N GLY A 126 -29.22 -18.28 -2.03
CA GLY A 126 -30.11 -18.20 -0.86
C GLY A 126 -31.32 -17.31 -1.14
#